data_AF-A0A4Q1FFA6-F1
#
_entry.id   AF-A0A4Q1FFA6-F1
#
_cell.length_a   1.000
_cell.length_b   1.000
_cell.length_c   1.000
_cell.angle_alpha   90.00
_cell.angle_beta   90.00
_cell.angle_gamma   90.00
#
_symmetry.space_group_name_H-M   'P 1'
#
loop_
_entity.id
_entity.type
_entity.pdbx_description
1 polymer ?
#
loop_
_entity_poly.entity_id
_entity_poly.type
_entity_poly.pdbx_seq_one_letter_code
_entity_poly.pdbx_strand_id
1 'polypeptide(L)'
;MSVYKKIAIGVISLFILVILINIGLNYWIKKQLPIIIHEKNKTAYNINYEKIEVSLFSRNIYAQTLLVSPKNEPKDSKNGLFSKIESVTIKHFNIWDLAFRDIIQAKSIIINKPRVILYKKGEKLLNNNKSIKTEIIEPFRKIIAVSNIYLNDGTVDVVSLDTEKPIFSIKKIILKLEGILLTDATLKQKIPLQYKTYALVIDSLFYRPSAFYHINIGKISTEKNFLKINNFSHLPQFNRREFIKRLDKEKDIYTLKFDSAQVQKMNWGFKNDRFFFKANSIVINHFDANIYRGKMPKDDLSKKYLYNHLLRNIKFPLQIDTLQILKSKLVYEEEIDFAKGPGVLNFDKFNLQAVNLKSGFGLKKTDDVKIKVKCIFMKNSPLDVDWSFNVLDKKDSFHIQGVISNFNVGAMGQFSKPYMNASFTGNFNKYRFDFYGNDNISKGNASLDYNDLKVKLYKKEKPEKEARLKSAIVNLLVKNDSKDKAKTADVEIERIQEKSFYNFLWRSIAESLKKILI
;
A
#
# COMPACT_ATOMS: atom_id res chain seq x y z
N MET A 1 -45.30 42.52 -54.84
CA MET A 1 -44.74 41.23 -54.33
C MET A 1 -45.57 40.80 -53.13
N SER A 2 -46.21 39.62 -53.14
CA SER A 2 -47.06 39.18 -52.02
C SER A 2 -46.25 39.09 -50.73
N VAL A 3 -46.88 39.33 -49.59
CA VAL A 3 -46.24 39.27 -48.25
C VAL A 3 -45.50 37.94 -48.06
N TYR A 4 -46.05 36.84 -48.58
CA TYR A 4 -45.44 35.51 -48.59
C TYR A 4 -44.11 35.43 -49.36
N LYS A 5 -43.96 36.13 -50.49
CA LYS A 5 -42.66 36.21 -51.22
C LYS A 5 -41.61 37.00 -50.43
N LYS A 6 -42.00 38.08 -49.73
CA LYS A 6 -41.06 38.85 -48.87
C LYS A 6 -40.57 38.02 -47.69
N ILE A 7 -41.48 37.28 -47.05
CA ILE A 7 -41.16 36.36 -45.95
C ILE A 7 -40.26 35.23 -46.45
N ALA A 8 -40.59 34.60 -47.58
CA ALA A 8 -39.78 33.53 -48.15
C ALA A 8 -38.35 33.98 -48.51
N ILE A 9 -38.19 35.16 -49.13
CA ILE A 9 -36.86 35.72 -49.42
C ILE A 9 -36.13 36.03 -48.12
N GLY A 10 -36.80 36.63 -47.11
CA GLY A 10 -36.20 36.89 -45.80
C GLY A 10 -35.69 35.62 -45.11
N VAL A 11 -36.47 34.53 -45.15
CA VAL A 11 -36.08 33.23 -44.58
C VAL A 11 -34.92 32.60 -45.35
N ILE A 12 -34.96 32.63 -46.68
CA ILE A 12 -33.88 32.08 -47.53
C ILE A 12 -32.58 32.90 -47.36
N SER A 13 -32.66 34.22 -47.33
CA SER A 13 -31.52 35.09 -47.10
C SER A 13 -30.93 34.88 -45.70
N LEU A 14 -31.77 34.72 -44.67
CA LEU A 14 -31.32 34.38 -43.32
C LEU A 14 -30.66 32.99 -43.29
N PHE A 15 -31.21 32.02 -44.01
CA PHE A 15 -30.66 30.68 -44.11
C PHE A 15 -29.29 30.66 -44.81
N ILE A 16 -29.16 31.37 -45.93
CA ILE A 16 -27.88 31.56 -46.64
C ILE A 16 -26.87 32.31 -45.75
N LEU A 17 -27.31 33.35 -45.03
CA LEU A 17 -26.46 34.08 -44.09
C LEU A 17 -25.94 33.15 -42.99
N VAL A 18 -26.79 32.29 -42.42
CA VAL A 18 -26.38 31.29 -41.43
C VAL A 18 -25.37 30.30 -42.02
N ILE A 19 -25.56 29.86 -43.26
CA ILE A 19 -24.60 28.98 -43.96
C ILE A 19 -23.25 29.69 -44.15
N LEU A 20 -23.25 30.93 -44.65
CA LEU A 20 -22.04 31.72 -44.88
C LEU A 20 -21.31 32.02 -43.56
N ILE A 21 -22.04 32.37 -42.50
CA ILE A 21 -21.49 32.54 -41.15
C ILE A 21 -20.85 31.23 -40.67
N ASN A 22 -21.49 30.09 -40.92
CA ASN A 22 -20.96 28.78 -40.51
C ASN A 22 -19.69 28.41 -41.29
N ILE A 23 -19.65 28.66 -42.60
CA ILE A 23 -18.45 28.47 -43.44
C ILE A 23 -17.31 29.39 -42.96
N GLY A 24 -17.61 30.67 -42.73
CA GLY A 24 -16.65 31.65 -42.23
C GLY A 24 -16.09 31.28 -40.85
N LEU A 25 -16.97 30.88 -39.92
CA LEU A 25 -16.57 30.38 -38.59
C LEU A 25 -15.71 29.12 -38.70
N ASN A 26 -16.02 28.19 -39.61
CA ASN A 26 -15.24 26.97 -39.82
C ASN A 26 -13.81 27.28 -40.25
N TYR A 27 -13.66 28.19 -41.22
CA TYR A 27 -12.35 28.64 -41.67
C TYR A 27 -11.59 29.37 -40.56
N TRP A 28 -12.25 30.27 -39.83
CA TRP A 28 -11.65 31.02 -38.73
C TRP A 28 -11.19 30.10 -37.59
N ILE A 29 -12.00 29.13 -37.15
CA ILE A 29 -11.62 28.19 -36.07
C ILE A 29 -10.42 27.34 -36.49
N LYS A 30 -10.38 26.85 -37.74
CA LYS A 30 -9.23 26.10 -38.26
C LYS A 30 -7.94 26.90 -38.25
N LYS A 31 -8.00 28.23 -38.44
CA LYS A 31 -6.83 29.12 -38.34
C LYS A 31 -6.46 29.52 -36.92
N GLN A 32 -7.43 29.68 -36.03
CA GLN A 32 -7.19 30.11 -34.64
C GLN A 32 -6.69 29.00 -33.75
N LEU A 33 -7.12 27.75 -33.96
CA LEU A 33 -6.75 26.64 -33.08
C LEU A 33 -5.22 26.42 -33.00
N PRO A 34 -4.45 26.47 -34.10
CA PRO A 34 -2.98 26.46 -34.05
C PRO A 34 -2.39 27.63 -33.23
N ILE A 35 -2.92 28.85 -33.41
CA ILE A 35 -2.47 30.05 -32.68
C ILE A 35 -2.70 29.89 -31.17
N ILE A 36 -3.85 29.33 -30.78
CA ILE A 36 -4.17 29.05 -29.38
C ILE A 36 -3.20 28.02 -28.76
N ILE A 37 -2.88 26.96 -29.51
CA ILE A 37 -2.02 25.85 -29.05
C ILE A 37 -0.53 26.24 -28.99
N HIS A 38 -0.06 27.09 -29.91
CA HIS A 38 1.34 27.49 -30.01
C HIS A 38 1.61 28.87 -29.37
N GLU A 39 1.05 29.94 -29.94
CA GLU A 39 1.40 31.33 -29.59
C GLU A 39 0.76 31.78 -28.26
N LYS A 40 -0.53 31.49 -28.06
CA LYS A 40 -1.25 31.88 -26.83
C LYS A 40 -1.07 30.86 -25.69
N ASN A 41 -0.35 29.76 -25.91
CA ASN A 41 -0.11 28.76 -24.90
C ASN A 41 0.87 29.30 -23.83
N LYS A 42 0.31 29.68 -22.67
CA LYS A 42 1.08 30.21 -21.52
C LYS A 42 1.68 29.13 -20.63
N THR A 43 1.54 27.85 -20.96
CA THR A 43 2.12 26.76 -20.16
C THR A 43 3.63 26.68 -20.35
N ALA A 44 4.31 25.99 -19.42
CA ALA A 44 5.75 25.71 -19.50
C ALA A 44 6.13 24.67 -20.58
N TYR A 45 5.15 24.18 -21.36
CA TYR A 45 5.32 23.08 -22.30
C TYR A 45 4.92 23.47 -23.72
N ASN A 46 5.71 23.00 -24.68
CA ASN A 46 5.37 22.99 -26.09
C ASN A 46 4.40 21.83 -26.35
N ILE A 47 3.41 22.08 -27.21
CA ILE A 47 2.45 21.07 -27.65
C ILE A 47 2.49 21.08 -29.18
N ASN A 48 3.02 20.02 -29.75
CA ASN A 48 3.04 19.80 -31.20
C ASN A 48 2.05 18.70 -31.55
N TYR A 49 1.53 18.72 -32.77
CA TYR A 49 0.60 17.70 -33.27
C TYR A 49 0.84 17.43 -34.76
N GLU A 50 0.56 16.22 -35.21
CA GLU A 50 0.66 15.87 -36.64
C GLU A 50 -0.54 16.41 -37.42
N LYS A 51 -1.74 16.22 -36.86
CA LYS A 51 -2.98 16.59 -37.53
C LYS A 51 -4.03 17.04 -36.53
N ILE A 52 -4.76 18.09 -36.87
CA ILE A 52 -5.93 18.55 -36.11
C ILE A 52 -7.11 18.77 -37.06
N GLU A 53 -8.24 18.17 -36.72
CA GLU A 53 -9.49 18.27 -37.46
C GLU A 53 -10.58 18.83 -36.56
N VAL A 54 -11.35 19.76 -37.10
CA VAL A 54 -12.49 20.37 -36.41
C VAL A 54 -13.73 20.13 -37.25
N SER A 55 -14.75 19.53 -36.63
CA SER A 55 -16.08 19.38 -37.19
C SER A 55 -17.05 20.27 -36.41
N LEU A 56 -17.54 21.34 -37.04
CA LEU A 56 -18.51 22.24 -36.41
C LEU A 56 -19.90 21.62 -36.29
N PHE A 57 -20.29 20.77 -37.25
CA PHE A 57 -21.61 20.13 -37.23
C PHE A 57 -21.75 19.16 -36.05
N SER A 58 -20.79 18.23 -35.91
CA SER A 58 -20.77 17.31 -34.77
C SER A 58 -20.17 17.94 -33.49
N ARG A 59 -19.62 19.15 -33.59
CA ARG A 59 -18.92 19.90 -32.53
C ARG A 59 -17.79 19.09 -31.89
N ASN A 60 -16.93 18.50 -32.73
CA ASN A 60 -15.81 17.70 -32.27
C ASN A 60 -14.47 18.28 -32.75
N ILE A 61 -13.45 18.15 -31.91
CA ILE A 61 -12.04 18.39 -32.26
C ILE A 61 -11.31 17.06 -32.13
N TYR A 62 -10.63 16.65 -33.18
CA TYR A 62 -9.79 15.46 -33.21
C TYR A 62 -8.34 15.88 -33.47
N ALA A 63 -7.44 15.51 -32.58
CA ALA A 63 -6.01 15.72 -32.73
C ALA A 63 -5.29 14.36 -32.75
N GLN A 64 -4.46 14.16 -33.76
CA GLN A 64 -3.66 12.96 -33.97
C GLN A 64 -2.20 13.24 -33.62
N THR A 65 -1.59 12.31 -32.90
CA THR A 65 -0.19 12.32 -32.46
C THR A 65 0.22 13.65 -31.84
N LEU A 66 -0.05 13.82 -30.54
CA LEU A 66 0.40 14.99 -29.80
C LEU A 66 1.73 14.69 -29.11
N LEU A 67 2.67 15.62 -29.22
CA LEU A 67 3.96 15.61 -28.53
C LEU A 67 4.01 16.78 -27.56
N VAL A 68 4.28 16.49 -26.30
CA VAL A 68 4.46 17.50 -25.24
C VAL A 68 5.89 17.44 -24.75
N SER A 69 6.57 18.59 -24.72
CA SER A 69 7.94 18.72 -24.21
C SER A 69 8.12 20.06 -23.47
N PRO A 70 9.08 20.18 -22.55
CA PRO A 70 9.37 21.46 -21.88
C PRO A 70 9.78 22.55 -22.87
N LYS A 71 9.38 23.81 -22.63
CA LYS A 71 9.82 24.97 -23.44
C LYS A 71 11.26 25.36 -23.20
N ASN A 72 11.66 25.32 -21.93
CA ASN A 72 13.01 25.67 -21.50
C ASN A 72 13.72 24.37 -21.11
N GLU A 73 14.49 23.79 -22.04
CA GLU A 73 15.45 22.74 -21.70
C GLU A 73 16.72 23.43 -21.17
N PRO A 74 17.15 23.19 -19.90
CA PRO A 74 18.47 23.61 -19.47
C PRO A 74 19.52 22.94 -20.36
N LYS A 75 20.61 23.65 -20.70
CA LYS A 75 21.71 23.17 -21.55
C LYS A 75 22.27 21.78 -21.15
N ASP A 76 22.05 21.32 -19.92
CA ASP A 76 22.57 20.06 -19.37
C ASP A 76 21.55 19.09 -18.74
N SER A 77 20.23 19.15 -19.00
CA SER A 77 19.40 18.02 -18.52
C SER A 77 18.07 17.83 -19.24
N LYS A 78 17.76 16.55 -19.56
CA LYS A 78 16.43 16.01 -19.91
C LYS A 78 15.38 16.17 -18.78
N ASN A 79 15.58 17.06 -17.82
CA ASN A 79 14.70 17.24 -16.66
C ASN A 79 13.38 17.89 -17.10
N GLY A 80 12.27 17.18 -16.90
CA GLY A 80 10.96 17.65 -17.33
C GLY A 80 10.01 16.53 -17.71
N LEU A 81 8.78 16.93 -18.02
CA LEU A 81 7.72 16.04 -18.48
C LEU A 81 7.72 15.99 -20.00
N PHE A 82 7.75 14.78 -20.53
CA PHE A 82 7.58 14.47 -21.94
C PHE A 82 6.34 13.61 -22.10
N SER A 83 5.55 13.86 -23.14
CA SER A 83 4.37 13.04 -23.44
C SER A 83 4.23 12.80 -24.92
N LYS A 84 3.88 11.58 -25.30
CA LYS A 84 3.37 11.24 -26.63
C LYS A 84 1.95 10.71 -26.48
N ILE A 85 1.00 11.26 -27.21
CA ILE A 85 -0.41 10.88 -27.14
C ILE A 85 -0.87 10.50 -28.54
N GLU A 86 -1.39 9.28 -28.72
CA GLU A 86 -1.80 8.79 -30.04
C GLU A 86 -2.97 9.59 -30.61
N SER A 87 -3.99 9.86 -29.79
CA SER A 87 -5.06 10.78 -30.18
C SER A 87 -5.76 11.41 -28.99
N VAL A 88 -6.28 12.62 -29.22
CA VAL A 88 -7.18 13.33 -28.33
C VAL A 88 -8.46 13.68 -29.09
N THR A 89 -9.61 13.33 -28.53
CA THR A 89 -10.92 13.72 -29.06
C THR A 89 -11.66 14.56 -28.02
N ILE A 90 -12.00 15.78 -28.39
CA ILE A 90 -12.89 16.65 -27.61
C ILE A 90 -14.27 16.58 -28.26
N LYS A 91 -15.29 16.20 -27.48
CA LYS A 91 -16.67 16.04 -27.96
C LYS A 91 -17.59 17.13 -27.45
N HIS A 92 -18.46 17.61 -28.33
CA HIS A 92 -19.45 18.66 -28.08
C HIS A 92 -18.83 19.91 -27.44
N PHE A 93 -17.86 20.52 -28.12
CA PHE A 93 -17.31 21.80 -27.68
C PHE A 93 -18.28 22.95 -27.97
N ASN A 94 -18.22 24.01 -27.16
CA ASN A 94 -18.94 25.25 -27.37
C ASN A 94 -18.18 26.13 -28.38
N ILE A 95 -18.76 26.27 -29.57
CA ILE A 95 -18.20 27.07 -30.66
C ILE A 95 -17.99 28.52 -30.24
N TRP A 96 -18.93 29.09 -29.48
CA TRP A 96 -18.90 30.50 -29.09
C TRP A 96 -17.86 30.80 -28.00
N ASP A 97 -17.68 29.89 -27.03
CA ASP A 97 -16.62 30.04 -26.03
C ASP A 97 -15.23 29.97 -26.68
N LEU A 98 -15.04 29.06 -27.66
CA LEU A 98 -13.80 29.00 -28.41
C LEU A 98 -13.58 30.27 -29.25
N ALA A 99 -14.64 30.80 -29.86
CA ALA A 99 -14.53 31.94 -30.77
C ALA A 99 -14.29 33.29 -30.08
N PHE A 100 -14.86 33.49 -28.89
CA PHE A 100 -14.84 34.79 -28.23
C PHE A 100 -14.10 34.82 -26.89
N ARG A 101 -13.77 33.66 -26.32
CA ARG A 101 -13.12 33.56 -25.00
C ARG A 101 -11.79 32.79 -25.01
N ASP A 102 -11.37 32.28 -26.17
CA ASP A 102 -10.17 31.43 -26.32
C ASP A 102 -10.17 30.19 -25.38
N ILE A 103 -11.36 29.70 -24.97
CA ILE A 103 -11.51 28.54 -24.07
C ILE A 103 -12.24 27.40 -24.76
N ILE A 104 -11.70 26.19 -24.68
CA ILE A 104 -12.37 24.98 -25.14
C ILE A 104 -13.26 24.43 -24.03
N GLN A 105 -14.50 24.90 -23.96
CA GLN A 105 -15.53 24.30 -23.11
C GLN A 105 -16.20 23.14 -23.84
N ALA A 106 -16.23 21.93 -23.29
CA ALA A 106 -16.79 20.77 -23.97
C ALA A 106 -17.42 19.73 -23.04
N LYS A 107 -18.23 18.81 -23.59
CA LYS A 107 -18.84 17.73 -22.79
C LYS A 107 -17.81 16.73 -22.30
N SER A 108 -16.86 16.34 -23.16
CA SER A 108 -15.86 15.34 -22.78
C SER A 108 -14.55 15.46 -23.55
N ILE A 109 -13.47 15.05 -22.91
CA ILE A 109 -12.19 14.75 -23.56
C ILE A 109 -11.89 13.26 -23.47
N ILE A 110 -11.45 12.67 -24.57
CA ILE A 110 -11.02 11.28 -24.68
C ILE A 110 -9.55 11.31 -25.08
N ILE A 111 -8.68 10.70 -24.27
CA ILE A 111 -7.23 10.67 -24.47
C ILE A 111 -6.82 9.22 -24.66
N ASN A 112 -6.36 8.87 -25.86
CA ASN A 112 -5.98 7.50 -26.21
C ASN A 112 -4.46 7.32 -26.18
N LYS A 113 -4.02 6.29 -25.47
CA LYS A 113 -2.64 5.85 -25.31
C LYS A 113 -1.64 6.98 -25.02
N PRO A 114 -1.89 7.85 -24.02
CA PRO A 114 -0.87 8.80 -23.60
C PRO A 114 0.27 8.06 -22.91
N ARG A 115 1.49 8.33 -23.35
CA ARG A 115 2.74 7.87 -22.77
C ARG A 115 3.45 9.06 -22.17
N VAL A 116 3.39 9.19 -20.85
CA VAL A 116 4.01 10.27 -20.09
C VAL A 116 5.30 9.75 -19.44
N ILE A 117 6.39 10.50 -19.60
CA ILE A 117 7.67 10.24 -18.94
C ILE A 117 8.09 11.51 -18.23
N LEU A 118 8.25 11.44 -16.91
CA LEU A 118 8.80 12.50 -16.09
C LEU A 118 10.24 12.13 -15.72
N TYR A 119 11.19 12.86 -16.26
CA TYR A 119 12.57 12.80 -15.81
C TYR A 119 12.77 13.81 -14.69
N LYS A 120 13.41 13.40 -13.60
CA LYS A 120 13.73 14.30 -12.50
C LYS A 120 15.03 13.95 -11.79
N LYS A 121 15.66 14.97 -11.19
CA LYS A 121 16.74 14.75 -10.22
C LYS A 121 16.19 14.19 -8.90
N GLY A 122 16.98 13.36 -8.23
CA GLY A 122 16.65 12.69 -6.97
C GLY A 122 15.65 11.54 -7.11
N GLU A 123 15.67 10.64 -6.13
CA GLU A 123 14.84 9.41 -6.13
C GLU A 123 13.47 9.56 -5.44
N LYS A 124 13.23 10.63 -4.68
CA LYS A 124 11.96 10.83 -3.98
C LYS A 124 10.86 11.29 -4.94
N LEU A 125 9.71 10.62 -4.94
CA LEU A 125 8.51 11.13 -5.63
C LEU A 125 8.08 12.47 -5.02
N LEU A 126 7.58 13.39 -5.86
CA LEU A 126 7.20 14.75 -5.49
C LEU A 126 6.30 14.76 -4.24
N ASN A 127 6.58 15.65 -3.29
CA ASN A 127 5.92 15.68 -1.98
C ASN A 127 5.13 16.97 -1.73
N ASN A 128 4.72 17.70 -2.79
CA ASN A 128 4.11 19.02 -2.64
C ASN A 128 2.78 19.14 -3.38
N ASN A 129 1.65 19.07 -2.66
CA ASN A 129 0.31 19.31 -3.22
C ASN A 129 0.14 20.71 -3.85
N LYS A 130 0.99 21.69 -3.48
CA LYS A 130 0.91 23.03 -4.09
C LYS A 130 1.25 23.00 -5.58
N SER A 131 2.16 22.14 -6.03
CA SER A 131 2.58 22.10 -7.44
C SER A 131 1.48 21.58 -8.38
N ILE A 132 0.72 20.55 -7.99
CA ILE A 132 -0.35 19.98 -8.85
C ILE A 132 -1.43 21.03 -9.18
N LYS A 133 -1.82 21.84 -8.19
CA LYS A 133 -2.82 22.90 -8.41
C LYS A 133 -2.30 23.98 -9.38
N THR A 134 -1.14 24.55 -9.07
CA THR A 134 -0.61 25.73 -9.79
C THR A 134 0.03 25.39 -11.12
N GLU A 135 0.63 24.21 -11.26
CA GLU A 135 1.37 23.81 -12.47
C GLU A 135 0.53 23.00 -13.45
N ILE A 136 -0.51 22.28 -12.98
CA ILE A 136 -1.32 21.39 -13.82
C ILE A 136 -2.75 21.92 -13.98
N ILE A 137 -3.49 22.06 -12.87
CA ILE A 137 -4.95 22.23 -12.94
C ILE A 137 -5.37 23.66 -13.31
N GLU A 138 -4.76 24.67 -12.71
CA GLU A 138 -5.07 26.08 -13.03
C GLU A 138 -4.72 26.44 -14.48
N PRO A 139 -3.55 26.07 -15.04
CA PRO A 139 -3.26 26.29 -16.45
C PRO A 139 -4.20 25.50 -17.36
N PHE A 140 -4.51 24.25 -17.02
CA PHE A 140 -5.41 23.42 -17.83
C PHE A 140 -6.83 24.02 -17.93
N ARG A 141 -7.42 24.49 -16.82
CA ARG A 141 -8.76 25.11 -16.82
C ARG A 141 -8.83 26.35 -17.72
N LYS A 142 -7.75 27.12 -17.84
CA LYS A 142 -7.71 28.31 -18.71
C LYS A 142 -7.78 27.98 -20.19
N ILE A 143 -7.53 26.73 -20.57
CA ILE A 143 -7.46 26.29 -21.97
C ILE A 143 -8.59 25.32 -22.29
N ILE A 144 -8.85 24.34 -21.41
CA ILE A 144 -9.83 23.27 -21.61
C ILE A 144 -10.66 23.09 -20.34
N ALA A 145 -11.99 23.13 -20.49
CA ALA A 145 -12.95 22.84 -19.43
C ALA A 145 -13.93 21.75 -19.91
N VAL A 146 -13.93 20.60 -19.22
CA VAL A 146 -14.76 19.45 -19.61
C VAL A 146 -15.55 18.87 -18.44
N SER A 147 -16.75 18.35 -18.74
CA SER A 147 -17.55 17.64 -17.75
C SER A 147 -17.10 16.19 -17.53
N ASN A 148 -16.49 15.55 -18.54
CA ASN A 148 -16.04 14.16 -18.45
C ASN A 148 -14.64 13.97 -19.03
N ILE A 149 -13.83 13.13 -18.40
CA ILE A 149 -12.50 12.73 -18.86
C ILE A 149 -12.49 11.21 -19.03
N TYR A 150 -12.07 10.76 -20.20
CA TYR A 150 -11.82 9.37 -20.52
C TYR A 150 -10.36 9.18 -20.92
N LEU A 151 -9.66 8.32 -20.20
CA LEU A 151 -8.29 7.91 -20.49
C LEU A 151 -8.31 6.45 -20.91
N ASN A 152 -7.81 6.16 -22.10
CA ASN A 152 -7.70 4.81 -22.60
C ASN A 152 -6.23 4.44 -22.73
N ASP A 153 -5.80 3.41 -22.00
CA ASP A 153 -4.48 2.81 -22.13
C ASP A 153 -3.30 3.78 -21.87
N GLY A 154 -3.45 4.63 -20.84
CA GLY A 154 -2.40 5.56 -20.43
C GLY A 154 -1.22 4.87 -19.77
N THR A 155 -0.02 5.43 -19.90
CA THR A 155 1.19 4.92 -19.27
C THR A 155 2.01 6.08 -18.71
N VAL A 156 2.50 5.94 -17.48
CA VAL A 156 3.26 6.97 -16.78
C VAL A 156 4.55 6.37 -16.23
N ASP A 157 5.70 6.97 -16.53
CA ASP A 157 6.98 6.65 -15.90
C ASP A 157 7.58 7.88 -15.22
N VAL A 158 8.18 7.66 -14.07
CA VAL A 158 9.04 8.65 -13.39
C VAL A 158 10.43 8.06 -13.29
N VAL A 159 11.40 8.71 -13.91
CA VAL A 159 12.78 8.23 -14.03
C VAL A 159 13.72 9.18 -13.31
N SER A 160 14.59 8.62 -12.47
CA SER A 160 15.68 9.37 -11.84
C SER A 160 16.74 9.69 -12.88
N LEU A 161 17.13 10.95 -13.01
CA LEU A 161 18.28 11.35 -13.84
C LEU A 161 19.61 10.91 -13.23
N ASP A 162 19.68 10.75 -11.90
CA ASP A 162 20.93 10.41 -11.21
C ASP A 162 21.31 8.93 -11.39
N THR A 163 20.31 8.06 -11.50
CA THR A 163 20.51 6.60 -11.60
C THR A 163 20.05 6.01 -12.93
N GLU A 164 19.37 6.79 -13.76
CA GLU A 164 18.69 6.37 -14.99
C GLU A 164 17.68 5.22 -14.80
N LYS A 165 17.26 4.97 -13.55
CA LYS A 165 16.32 3.90 -13.21
C LYS A 165 14.92 4.45 -12.96
N PRO A 166 13.87 3.66 -13.27
CA PRO A 166 12.51 4.01 -12.92
C PRO A 166 12.36 4.06 -11.39
N ILE A 167 11.74 5.15 -10.91
CA ILE A 167 11.27 5.30 -9.53
C ILE A 167 9.83 4.79 -9.44
N PHE A 168 9.03 5.05 -10.47
CA PHE A 168 7.61 4.73 -10.52
C PHE A 168 7.20 4.47 -11.96
N SER A 169 6.38 3.45 -12.17
CA SER A 169 5.83 3.11 -13.48
C SER A 169 4.39 2.65 -13.30
N ILE A 170 3.47 3.16 -14.11
CA ILE A 170 2.13 2.62 -14.24
C ILE A 170 1.87 2.34 -15.71
N LYS A 171 1.34 1.14 -16.01
CA LYS A 171 0.94 0.74 -17.36
C LYS A 171 -0.57 0.51 -17.48
N LYS A 172 -1.09 0.79 -18.67
CA LYS A 172 -2.49 0.61 -19.09
C LYS A 172 -3.51 1.20 -18.12
N ILE A 173 -3.41 2.50 -17.88
CA ILE A 173 -4.37 3.28 -17.11
C ILE A 173 -5.62 3.45 -17.95
N ILE A 174 -6.74 2.94 -17.45
CA ILE A 174 -8.07 3.22 -17.97
C ILE A 174 -8.80 4.02 -16.90
N LEU A 175 -9.18 5.26 -17.22
CA LEU A 175 -9.90 6.16 -16.32
C LEU A 175 -11.20 6.60 -16.99
N LYS A 176 -12.30 6.51 -16.24
CA LYS A 176 -13.53 7.22 -16.52
C LYS A 176 -13.80 8.14 -15.34
N LEU A 177 -13.91 9.44 -15.60
CA LEU A 177 -14.23 10.44 -14.59
C LEU A 177 -15.34 11.33 -15.14
N GLU A 178 -16.49 11.32 -14.50
CA GLU A 178 -17.70 11.93 -15.05
C GLU A 178 -18.37 12.89 -14.06
N GLY A 179 -19.04 13.90 -14.62
CA GLY A 179 -19.70 14.95 -13.84
C GLY A 179 -18.71 15.81 -13.06
N ILE A 180 -17.58 16.12 -13.67
CA ILE A 180 -16.53 16.98 -13.09
C ILE A 180 -17.10 18.36 -12.84
N LEU A 181 -16.93 18.85 -11.62
CA LEU A 181 -17.22 20.21 -11.22
C LEU A 181 -15.92 20.89 -10.77
N LEU A 182 -15.54 21.93 -11.51
CA LEU A 182 -14.36 22.75 -11.27
C LEU A 182 -14.82 24.20 -11.07
N THR A 183 -14.74 24.67 -9.83
CA THR A 183 -15.02 26.06 -9.43
C THR A 183 -13.84 26.62 -8.63
N ASP A 184 -13.82 27.93 -8.39
CA ASP A 184 -12.79 28.55 -7.54
C ASP A 184 -12.83 27.98 -6.11
N ALA A 185 -14.01 27.54 -5.66
CA ALA A 185 -14.17 26.86 -4.37
C ALA A 185 -13.57 25.45 -4.40
N THR A 186 -13.80 24.64 -5.44
CA THR A 186 -13.22 23.29 -5.52
C THR A 186 -11.70 23.33 -5.69
N LEU A 187 -11.15 24.32 -6.41
CA LEU A 187 -9.70 24.50 -6.56
C LEU A 187 -8.98 24.83 -5.24
N LYS A 188 -9.70 25.30 -4.22
CA LYS A 188 -9.14 25.52 -2.88
C LYS A 188 -9.11 24.24 -2.03
N GLN A 189 -9.78 23.17 -2.46
CA GLN A 189 -9.83 21.88 -1.75
C GLN A 189 -8.55 21.06 -1.99
N LYS A 190 -8.27 20.10 -1.09
CA LYS A 190 -7.12 19.17 -1.20
C LYS A 190 -7.21 18.26 -2.43
N ILE A 191 -8.43 17.87 -2.80
CA ILE A 191 -8.73 17.29 -4.10
C ILE A 191 -9.34 18.42 -4.91
N PRO A 192 -8.59 19.06 -5.81
CA PRO A 192 -8.97 20.32 -6.47
C PRO A 192 -10.06 20.16 -7.56
N LEU A 193 -10.98 19.21 -7.38
CA LEU A 193 -12.11 18.91 -8.26
C LEU A 193 -13.17 18.10 -7.50
N GLN A 194 -14.41 18.21 -7.94
CA GLN A 194 -15.50 17.30 -7.55
C GLN A 194 -15.94 16.49 -8.78
N TYR A 195 -16.56 15.34 -8.54
CA TYR A 195 -17.05 14.45 -9.60
C TYR A 195 -18.28 13.67 -9.14
N LYS A 196 -19.09 13.18 -10.08
CA LYS A 196 -20.26 12.33 -9.82
C LYS A 196 -19.87 10.85 -9.70
N THR A 197 -19.08 10.37 -10.65
CA THR A 197 -18.67 8.97 -10.76
C THR A 197 -17.23 8.87 -11.26
N TYR A 198 -16.54 7.81 -10.83
CA TYR A 198 -15.23 7.47 -11.35
C TYR A 198 -15.06 5.95 -11.41
N ALA A 199 -14.28 5.50 -12.39
CA ALA A 199 -13.76 4.14 -12.47
C ALA A 199 -12.30 4.20 -12.94
N LEU A 200 -11.42 3.52 -12.23
CA LEU A 200 -10.00 3.44 -12.54
C LEU A 200 -9.56 1.98 -12.59
N VAL A 201 -8.91 1.60 -13.67
CA VAL A 201 -8.22 0.32 -13.83
C VAL A 201 -6.78 0.59 -14.22
N ILE A 202 -5.86 -0.11 -13.57
CA ILE A 202 -4.43 -0.12 -13.86
C ILE A 202 -4.02 -1.58 -14.02
N ASP A 203 -3.24 -1.90 -15.04
CA ASP A 203 -2.78 -3.27 -15.31
C ASP A 203 -1.55 -3.64 -14.47
N SER A 204 -0.62 -2.71 -14.31
CA SER A 204 0.57 -2.91 -13.50
C SER A 204 1.09 -1.59 -12.92
N LEU A 205 1.60 -1.64 -11.70
CA LEU A 205 2.30 -0.56 -11.03
C LEU A 205 3.63 -1.07 -10.46
N PHE A 206 4.71 -0.38 -10.77
CA PHE A 206 6.01 -0.52 -10.12
C PHE A 206 6.30 0.75 -9.32
N TYR A 207 6.80 0.60 -8.10
CA TYR A 207 7.23 1.71 -7.28
C TYR A 207 8.46 1.35 -6.45
N ARG A 208 9.48 2.20 -6.47
CA ARG A 208 10.69 2.08 -5.67
C ARG A 208 10.67 3.13 -4.54
N PRO A 209 10.09 2.82 -3.36
CA PRO A 209 10.00 3.78 -2.25
C PRO A 209 11.36 4.13 -1.62
N SER A 210 12.37 3.27 -1.78
CA SER A 210 13.71 3.47 -1.25
C SER A 210 14.74 2.65 -2.05
N ALA A 211 16.02 2.87 -1.78
CA ALA A 211 17.09 2.04 -2.34
C ALA A 211 17.02 0.56 -1.93
N PHE A 212 16.32 0.22 -0.84
CA PHE A 212 16.26 -1.13 -0.29
C PHE A 212 15.11 -1.97 -0.81
N TYR A 213 14.02 -1.35 -1.27
CA TYR A 213 12.77 -2.04 -1.57
C TYR A 213 12.14 -1.55 -2.86
N HIS A 214 11.40 -2.45 -3.50
CA HIS A 214 10.46 -2.10 -4.55
C HIS A 214 9.12 -2.80 -4.31
N ILE A 215 8.07 -2.19 -4.84
CA ILE A 215 6.70 -2.67 -4.82
C ILE A 215 6.31 -2.94 -6.27
N ASN A 216 5.77 -4.12 -6.52
CA ASN A 216 5.00 -4.41 -7.72
C ASN A 216 3.56 -4.65 -7.32
N ILE A 217 2.67 -4.17 -8.16
CA ILE A 217 1.25 -4.50 -8.13
C ILE A 217 0.89 -4.88 -9.55
N GLY A 218 0.18 -5.99 -9.73
CA GLY A 218 -0.52 -6.28 -10.96
C GLY A 218 -1.73 -5.36 -11.10
N LYS A 219 -2.91 -5.98 -11.27
CA LYS A 219 -4.12 -5.22 -11.54
C LYS A 219 -4.61 -4.45 -10.31
N ILE A 220 -4.89 -3.16 -10.48
CA ILE A 220 -5.66 -2.34 -9.54
C ILE A 220 -6.97 -1.98 -10.22
N SER A 221 -8.09 -2.13 -9.51
CA SER A 221 -9.38 -1.66 -9.97
C SER A 221 -10.13 -0.99 -8.83
N THR A 222 -10.67 0.19 -9.09
CA THR A 222 -11.49 0.91 -8.13
C THR A 222 -12.63 1.63 -8.83
N GLU A 223 -13.81 1.52 -8.26
CA GLU A 223 -15.02 2.20 -8.68
C GLU A 223 -15.86 2.44 -7.42
N LYS A 224 -16.43 3.65 -7.30
CA LYS A 224 -17.26 4.05 -6.15
C LYS A 224 -16.52 3.81 -4.82
N ASN A 225 -17.01 2.86 -4.02
CA ASN A 225 -16.53 2.56 -2.67
C ASN A 225 -15.85 1.19 -2.61
N PHE A 226 -15.34 0.69 -3.75
CA PHE A 226 -14.65 -0.59 -3.83
C PHE A 226 -13.24 -0.41 -4.40
N LEU A 227 -12.29 -1.16 -3.85
CA LEU A 227 -10.93 -1.27 -4.35
C LEU A 227 -10.53 -2.73 -4.35
N LYS A 228 -9.97 -3.21 -5.47
CA LYS A 228 -9.36 -4.52 -5.60
C LYS A 228 -7.95 -4.38 -6.14
N ILE A 229 -7.03 -5.07 -5.48
CA ILE A 229 -5.62 -5.14 -5.82
C ILE A 229 -5.29 -6.61 -6.07
N ASN A 230 -4.58 -6.92 -7.15
CA ASN A 230 -4.11 -8.25 -7.48
C ASN A 230 -2.59 -8.29 -7.64
N ASN A 231 -1.98 -9.41 -7.25
CA ASN A 231 -0.56 -9.71 -7.41
C ASN A 231 0.32 -8.60 -6.82
N PHE A 232 0.24 -8.41 -5.52
CA PHE A 232 1.11 -7.48 -4.81
C PHE A 232 2.41 -8.17 -4.40
N SER A 233 3.52 -7.44 -4.50
CA SER A 233 4.79 -7.84 -3.90
C SER A 233 5.53 -6.61 -3.37
N HIS A 234 6.05 -6.69 -2.14
CA HIS A 234 7.04 -5.77 -1.59
C HIS A 234 8.30 -6.57 -1.29
N LEU A 235 9.34 -6.33 -2.08
CA LEU A 235 10.52 -7.18 -2.14
C LEU A 235 11.79 -6.38 -1.88
N PRO A 236 12.77 -6.95 -1.14
CA PRO A 236 14.08 -6.35 -1.02
C PRO A 236 14.76 -6.30 -2.39
N GLN A 237 15.53 -5.24 -2.66
CA GLN A 237 16.32 -5.09 -3.88
C GLN A 237 17.65 -5.85 -3.83
N PHE A 238 18.08 -6.26 -2.64
CA PHE A 238 19.33 -6.96 -2.40
C PHE A 238 19.07 -8.35 -1.82
N ASN A 239 19.98 -9.28 -2.06
CA ASN A 239 20.00 -10.53 -1.29
C ASN A 239 20.31 -10.23 0.19
N ARG A 240 20.02 -11.18 1.09
CA ARG A 240 20.16 -10.99 2.55
C ARG A 240 21.55 -10.50 2.98
N ARG A 241 22.62 -11.05 2.39
CA ARG A 241 24.02 -10.69 2.71
C ARG A 241 24.31 -9.24 2.37
N GLU A 242 23.98 -8.82 1.16
CA GLU A 242 24.17 -7.43 0.71
C GLU A 242 23.26 -6.45 1.45
N PHE A 243 22.02 -6.85 1.72
CA PHE A 243 21.09 -6.03 2.48
C PHE A 243 21.64 -5.75 3.88
N ILE A 244 22.07 -6.79 4.60
CA ILE A 244 22.64 -6.69 5.96
C ILE A 244 23.91 -5.85 5.97
N LYS A 245 24.81 -6.03 4.99
CA LYS A 245 26.05 -5.22 4.89
C LYS A 245 25.79 -3.72 4.77
N ARG A 246 24.60 -3.32 4.31
CA ARG A 246 24.18 -1.93 4.16
C ARG A 246 23.41 -1.38 5.37
N LEU A 247 23.26 -2.18 6.44
CA LEU A 247 22.56 -1.77 7.66
C LEU A 247 23.56 -1.34 8.73
N ASP A 248 23.36 -0.15 9.29
CA ASP A 248 24.12 0.31 10.46
C ASP A 248 23.69 -0.40 11.75
N LYS A 249 22.40 -0.78 11.82
CA LYS A 249 21.76 -1.46 12.96
C LYS A 249 20.82 -2.54 12.48
N GLU A 250 20.56 -3.53 13.33
CA GLU A 250 19.67 -4.64 13.02
C GLU A 250 18.27 -4.14 12.62
N LYS A 251 17.73 -4.71 11.55
CA LYS A 251 16.41 -4.36 11.04
C LYS A 251 15.78 -5.56 10.37
N ASP A 252 14.47 -5.66 10.49
CA ASP A 252 13.70 -6.68 9.78
C ASP A 252 13.73 -6.43 8.28
N ILE A 253 14.00 -7.50 7.54
CA ILE A 253 13.89 -7.58 6.10
C ILE A 253 12.56 -8.25 5.78
N TYR A 254 11.72 -7.54 5.03
CA TYR A 254 10.36 -7.98 4.72
C TYR A 254 10.26 -8.43 3.27
N THR A 255 9.86 -9.68 3.06
CA THR A 255 9.42 -10.17 1.75
C THR A 255 7.94 -10.48 1.85
N LEU A 256 7.11 -9.64 1.22
CA LEU A 256 5.66 -9.66 1.39
C LEU A 256 4.99 -9.83 0.03
N LYS A 257 4.10 -10.82 -0.12
CA LYS A 257 3.35 -11.05 -1.36
C LYS A 257 1.91 -11.44 -1.07
N PHE A 258 0.96 -10.98 -1.88
CA PHE A 258 -0.40 -11.51 -1.82
C PHE A 258 -1.07 -11.56 -3.19
N ASP A 259 -1.96 -12.53 -3.38
CA ASP A 259 -2.68 -12.72 -4.65
C ASP A 259 -3.77 -11.67 -4.85
N SER A 260 -4.52 -11.38 -3.79
CA SER A 260 -5.56 -10.36 -3.84
C SER A 260 -5.84 -9.69 -2.52
N ALA A 261 -6.15 -8.40 -2.59
CA ALA A 261 -6.74 -7.62 -1.50
C ALA A 261 -7.99 -6.90 -2.00
N GLN A 262 -9.03 -6.86 -1.17
CA GLN A 262 -10.28 -6.18 -1.47
C GLN A 262 -10.66 -5.27 -0.32
N VAL A 263 -11.07 -4.04 -0.62
CA VAL A 263 -11.61 -3.07 0.35
C VAL A 263 -13.05 -2.80 -0.04
N GLN A 264 -13.97 -3.08 0.88
CA GLN A 264 -15.41 -2.89 0.67
C GLN A 264 -15.93 -1.69 1.46
N LYS A 265 -16.86 -0.96 0.85
CA LYS A 265 -17.46 0.27 1.40
C LYS A 265 -16.38 1.27 1.85
N MET A 266 -15.35 1.40 1.03
CA MET A 266 -14.26 2.35 1.20
C MET A 266 -14.81 3.78 1.13
N ASN A 267 -14.50 4.58 2.14
CA ASN A 267 -14.80 6.00 2.20
C ASN A 267 -13.56 6.74 2.70
N TRP A 268 -13.00 7.59 1.85
CA TRP A 268 -11.78 8.33 2.15
C TRP A 268 -11.90 9.74 1.60
N GLY A 269 -11.07 10.64 2.11
CA GLY A 269 -11.02 12.01 1.63
C GLY A 269 -10.31 12.92 2.61
N PHE A 270 -10.65 14.20 2.56
CA PHE A 270 -10.12 15.21 3.46
C PHE A 270 -11.28 15.95 4.13
N LYS A 271 -11.21 16.12 5.45
CA LYS A 271 -12.12 16.98 6.23
C LYS A 271 -11.29 17.94 7.05
N ASN A 272 -11.50 19.24 6.87
CA ASN A 272 -10.71 20.30 7.52
C ASN A 272 -9.20 20.07 7.33
N ASP A 273 -8.76 19.84 6.08
CA ASP A 273 -7.39 19.51 5.67
C ASP A 273 -6.76 18.25 6.29
N ARG A 274 -7.53 17.47 7.05
CA ARG A 274 -7.11 16.20 7.60
C ARG A 274 -7.64 15.06 6.76
N PHE A 275 -6.73 14.20 6.31
CA PHE A 275 -7.08 12.95 5.64
C PHE A 275 -7.98 12.09 6.55
N PHE A 276 -8.85 11.29 5.97
CA PHE A 276 -9.52 10.20 6.67
C PHE A 276 -9.67 9.00 5.75
N PHE A 277 -9.71 7.81 6.34
CA PHE A 277 -9.95 6.55 5.67
C PHE A 277 -10.86 5.67 6.54
N LYS A 278 -11.95 5.22 5.94
CA LYS A 278 -12.92 4.31 6.54
C LYS A 278 -13.22 3.17 5.58
N ALA A 279 -13.38 1.96 6.11
CA ALA A 279 -13.83 0.79 5.35
C ALA A 279 -14.59 -0.17 6.25
N ASN A 280 -15.57 -0.88 5.70
CA ASN A 280 -16.27 -1.93 6.43
C ASN A 280 -15.44 -3.22 6.47
N SER A 281 -14.82 -3.58 5.35
CA SER A 281 -14.08 -4.84 5.26
C SER A 281 -12.84 -4.68 4.40
N ILE A 282 -11.72 -5.22 4.90
CA ILE A 282 -10.50 -5.46 4.13
C ILE A 282 -10.24 -6.97 4.15
N VAL A 283 -10.16 -7.61 2.99
CA VAL A 283 -9.86 -9.05 2.87
C VAL A 283 -8.62 -9.24 2.02
N ILE A 284 -7.59 -9.88 2.58
CA ILE A 284 -6.34 -10.24 1.91
C ILE A 284 -6.27 -11.77 1.81
N ASN A 285 -6.09 -12.30 0.60
CA ASN A 285 -6.00 -13.74 0.35
C ASN A 285 -4.58 -14.14 -0.08
N HIS A 286 -4.13 -15.30 0.39
CA HIS A 286 -2.81 -15.88 0.13
C HIS A 286 -1.68 -14.88 0.40
N PHE A 287 -1.68 -14.31 1.61
CA PHE A 287 -0.58 -13.46 2.04
C PHE A 287 0.61 -14.35 2.43
N ASP A 288 1.65 -14.36 1.61
CA ASP A 288 2.95 -14.95 1.93
C ASP A 288 3.87 -13.85 2.51
N ALA A 289 4.13 -13.95 3.82
CA ALA A 289 4.94 -13.00 4.56
C ALA A 289 6.18 -13.69 5.13
N ASN A 290 7.36 -13.26 4.70
CA ASN A 290 8.63 -13.62 5.33
C ASN A 290 9.22 -12.40 6.03
N ILE A 291 9.51 -12.56 7.32
CA ILE A 291 10.17 -11.58 8.15
C ILE A 291 11.50 -12.19 8.59
N TYR A 292 12.59 -11.64 8.09
CA TYR A 292 13.93 -12.13 8.37
C TYR A 292 14.74 -11.07 9.14
N ARG A 293 15.43 -11.49 10.19
CA ARG A 293 16.34 -10.65 10.98
C ARG A 293 17.72 -11.26 11.04
N GLY A 294 18.70 -10.59 10.46
CA GLY A 294 20.11 -10.87 10.72
C GLY A 294 20.57 -10.17 11.99
N LYS A 295 21.20 -10.90 12.90
CA LYS A 295 21.72 -10.38 14.17
C LYS A 295 23.20 -9.93 14.10
N MET A 296 23.77 -9.87 12.89
CA MET A 296 25.16 -9.47 12.66
C MET A 296 25.41 -7.96 12.83
N PRO A 297 24.51 -7.05 12.38
CA PRO A 297 24.62 -5.63 12.68
C PRO A 297 24.42 -5.34 14.18
N LYS A 298 24.80 -4.13 14.62
CA LYS A 298 24.60 -3.68 16.00
C LYS A 298 23.12 -3.68 16.38
N ASP A 299 22.81 -3.98 17.64
CA ASP A 299 21.45 -3.94 18.17
C ASP A 299 20.82 -2.53 18.02
N ASP A 300 19.52 -2.51 17.72
CA ASP A 300 18.72 -1.29 17.71
C ASP A 300 18.07 -1.09 19.09
N LEU A 301 18.64 -0.17 19.87
CA LEU A 301 18.18 0.18 21.21
C LEU A 301 17.05 1.22 21.24
N SER A 302 16.41 1.49 20.10
CA SER A 302 15.24 2.37 20.08
C SER A 302 14.01 1.68 20.67
N LYS A 303 13.25 2.42 21.49
CA LYS A 303 11.97 1.94 22.04
C LYS A 303 11.04 1.47 20.91
N LYS A 304 10.53 0.24 21.07
CA LYS A 304 9.49 -0.33 20.23
C LYS A 304 8.14 -0.13 20.91
N TYR A 305 7.22 0.54 20.24
CA TYR A 305 5.90 0.80 20.79
C TYR A 305 4.95 -0.38 20.56
N LEU A 306 4.04 -0.61 21.51
CA LEU A 306 2.96 -1.59 21.38
C LEU A 306 1.90 -1.11 20.36
N TYR A 307 1.12 -2.05 19.82
CA TYR A 307 0.23 -1.78 18.69
C TYR A 307 -0.89 -0.78 19.00
N ASN A 308 -1.38 -0.78 20.22
CA ASN A 308 -2.38 0.17 20.67
C ASN A 308 -1.80 1.61 20.71
N HIS A 309 -0.54 1.79 21.13
CA HIS A 309 0.19 3.07 21.04
C HIS A 309 0.35 3.51 19.58
N LEU A 310 0.76 2.59 18.70
CA LEU A 310 0.92 2.87 17.27
C LEU A 310 -0.39 3.33 16.63
N LEU A 311 -1.51 2.64 16.91
CA LEU A 311 -2.83 3.03 16.42
C LEU A 311 -3.33 4.34 17.05
N ARG A 312 -3.07 4.56 18.34
CA ARG A 312 -3.46 5.78 19.05
C ARG A 312 -2.83 7.03 18.44
N ASN A 313 -1.57 6.92 18.01
CA ASN A 313 -0.78 8.04 17.52
C ASN A 313 -0.89 8.30 16.00
N ILE A 314 -1.74 7.55 15.30
CA ILE A 314 -2.12 7.90 13.92
C ILE A 314 -2.83 9.27 13.93
N LYS A 315 -2.31 10.23 13.17
CA LYS A 315 -2.75 11.65 13.19
C LYS A 315 -4.00 11.93 12.35
N PHE A 316 -4.77 10.91 12.02
CA PHE A 316 -5.92 11.03 11.14
C PHE A 316 -7.02 9.98 11.41
N PRO A 317 -8.25 10.28 10.97
CA PRO A 317 -9.35 9.37 10.70
C PRO A 317 -9.06 7.94 10.25
N LEU A 318 -8.79 6.92 11.07
CA LEU A 318 -8.69 5.54 10.56
C LEU A 318 -9.78 4.68 11.20
N GLN A 319 -10.59 4.03 10.37
CA GLN A 319 -11.58 3.05 10.82
C GLN A 319 -11.70 1.89 9.83
N ILE A 320 -11.48 0.68 10.30
CA ILE A 320 -11.71 -0.55 9.55
C ILE A 320 -12.52 -1.47 10.46
N ASP A 321 -13.77 -1.77 10.08
CA ASP A 321 -14.64 -2.56 10.96
C ASP A 321 -14.14 -4.01 11.05
N THR A 322 -13.69 -4.59 9.93
CA THR A 322 -13.11 -5.94 9.87
C THR A 322 -11.95 -6.02 8.89
N LEU A 323 -10.83 -6.59 9.33
CA LEU A 323 -9.70 -7.01 8.52
C LEU A 323 -9.61 -8.55 8.57
N GLN A 324 -9.51 -9.18 7.41
CA GLN A 324 -9.31 -10.62 7.27
C GLN A 324 -8.05 -10.89 6.43
N ILE A 325 -7.22 -11.80 6.92
CA ILE A 325 -6.11 -12.42 6.19
C ILE A 325 -6.46 -13.89 6.08
N LEU A 326 -6.56 -14.43 4.87
CA LEU A 326 -7.09 -15.77 4.61
C LEU A 326 -6.10 -16.61 3.81
N LYS A 327 -6.01 -17.91 4.16
CA LYS A 327 -5.21 -18.91 3.44
C LYS A 327 -3.74 -18.50 3.25
N SER A 328 -3.17 -17.92 4.29
CA SER A 328 -1.88 -17.24 4.23
C SER A 328 -0.76 -18.08 4.83
N LYS A 329 0.47 -17.56 4.75
CA LYS A 329 1.66 -18.12 5.38
C LYS A 329 2.47 -17.00 6.00
N LEU A 330 2.95 -17.23 7.23
CA LEU A 330 3.92 -16.36 7.89
C LEU A 330 5.16 -17.19 8.22
N VAL A 331 6.33 -16.68 7.85
CA VAL A 331 7.64 -17.24 8.18
C VAL A 331 8.44 -16.19 8.91
N TYR A 332 8.92 -16.55 10.10
CA TYR A 332 9.87 -15.72 10.85
C TYR A 332 11.23 -16.39 10.91
N GLU A 333 12.27 -15.62 10.66
CA GLU A 333 13.65 -16.11 10.63
C GLU A 333 14.58 -15.20 11.43
N GLU A 334 15.42 -15.79 12.26
CA GLU A 334 16.56 -15.10 12.88
C GLU A 334 17.86 -15.82 12.53
N GLU A 335 18.84 -15.07 12.05
CA GLU A 335 20.15 -15.62 11.69
C GLU A 335 21.25 -14.90 12.48
N ILE A 336 21.95 -15.65 13.32
CA ILE A 336 23.05 -15.11 14.15
C ILE A 336 24.32 -14.93 13.32
N ASP A 337 24.59 -15.91 12.46
CA ASP A 337 25.69 -15.89 11.50
C ASP A 337 25.33 -16.73 10.27
N PHE A 338 25.82 -16.34 9.09
CA PHE A 338 25.49 -16.99 7.83
C PHE A 338 26.03 -18.41 7.69
N ALA A 339 27.06 -18.82 8.46
CA ALA A 339 27.57 -20.19 8.43
C ALA A 339 26.66 -21.16 9.18
N LYS A 340 25.86 -20.66 10.14
CA LYS A 340 24.90 -21.48 10.92
C LYS A 340 23.56 -21.65 10.24
N GLY A 341 23.22 -20.72 9.34
CA GLY A 341 21.89 -20.63 8.75
C GLY A 341 20.86 -20.02 9.71
N PRO A 342 19.67 -19.68 9.20
CA PRO A 342 18.61 -19.08 10.00
C PRO A 342 17.91 -20.11 10.88
N GLY A 343 17.55 -19.70 12.09
CA GLY A 343 16.48 -20.34 12.84
C GLY A 343 15.13 -19.94 12.26
N VAL A 344 14.25 -20.90 11.98
CA VAL A 344 12.99 -20.68 11.26
C VAL A 344 11.77 -21.07 12.08
N LEU A 345 10.76 -20.19 12.12
CA LEU A 345 9.41 -20.47 12.60
C LEU A 345 8.41 -20.34 11.45
N ASN A 346 7.57 -21.37 11.28
CA ASN A 346 6.56 -21.43 10.22
C ASN A 346 5.14 -21.43 10.81
N PHE A 347 4.28 -20.61 10.23
CA PHE A 347 2.85 -20.53 10.50
C PHE A 347 2.11 -20.70 9.17
N ASP A 348 1.76 -21.93 8.86
CA ASP A 348 1.07 -22.30 7.63
C ASP A 348 -0.46 -22.24 7.81
N LYS A 349 -1.21 -22.20 6.71
CA LYS A 349 -2.68 -22.06 6.71
C LYS A 349 -3.14 -20.94 7.66
N PHE A 350 -2.41 -19.83 7.66
CA PHE A 350 -2.60 -18.70 8.54
C PHE A 350 -3.88 -17.95 8.17
N ASN A 351 -4.77 -17.81 9.14
CA ASN A 351 -5.96 -16.99 9.04
C ASN A 351 -6.01 -16.02 10.22
N LEU A 352 -6.27 -14.75 9.94
CA LEU A 352 -6.43 -13.72 10.95
C LEU A 352 -7.72 -12.95 10.69
N GLN A 353 -8.46 -12.67 11.77
CA GLN A 353 -9.57 -11.73 11.76
C GLN A 353 -9.32 -10.67 12.84
N ALA A 354 -9.24 -9.40 12.45
CA ALA A 354 -9.20 -8.27 13.37
C ALA A 354 -10.46 -7.42 13.21
N VAL A 355 -11.08 -7.02 14.31
CA VAL A 355 -12.27 -6.15 14.31
C VAL A 355 -11.99 -4.86 15.09
N ASN A 356 -12.77 -3.82 14.78
CA ASN A 356 -12.69 -2.50 15.44
C ASN A 356 -11.32 -1.81 15.29
N LEU A 357 -10.63 -2.00 14.17
CA LEU A 357 -9.35 -1.33 13.92
C LEU A 357 -9.56 0.16 13.71
N LYS A 358 -9.31 0.95 14.76
CA LYS A 358 -9.49 2.40 14.76
C LYS A 358 -8.23 3.12 15.21
N SER A 359 -8.01 4.29 14.62
CA SER A 359 -7.04 5.26 15.10
C SER A 359 -7.55 5.92 16.38
N GLY A 360 -6.66 6.34 17.28
CA GLY A 360 -7.04 7.11 18.47
C GLY A 360 -7.47 8.55 18.18
N PHE A 361 -7.37 8.99 16.93
CA PHE A 361 -7.55 10.38 16.53
C PHE A 361 -8.98 10.89 16.83
N GLY A 362 -9.09 11.83 17.78
CA GLY A 362 -10.35 12.50 18.11
C GLY A 362 -11.37 11.63 18.85
N LEU A 363 -11.00 10.43 19.28
CA LEU A 363 -11.89 9.52 20.00
C LEU A 363 -11.80 9.75 21.51
N LYS A 364 -12.96 9.78 22.18
CA LYS A 364 -13.07 9.77 23.65
C LYS A 364 -13.29 8.36 24.22
N LYS A 365 -13.92 7.49 23.42
CA LYS A 365 -14.20 6.08 23.72
C LYS A 365 -14.13 5.29 22.43
N THR A 366 -13.67 4.05 22.51
CA THR A 366 -13.72 3.07 21.42
C THR A 366 -13.79 1.67 22.01
N ASP A 367 -14.41 0.76 21.28
CA ASP A 367 -14.34 -0.66 21.56
C ASP A 367 -12.89 -1.16 21.40
N ASP A 368 -12.61 -2.27 22.07
CA ASP A 368 -11.32 -2.94 21.93
C ASP A 368 -11.12 -3.46 20.51
N VAL A 369 -9.88 -3.37 20.06
CA VAL A 369 -9.41 -4.15 18.93
C VAL A 369 -9.36 -5.60 19.37
N LYS A 370 -10.03 -6.49 18.64
CA LYS A 370 -10.01 -7.93 18.89
C LYS A 370 -9.44 -8.64 17.67
N ILE A 371 -8.43 -9.46 17.88
CA ILE A 371 -7.67 -10.17 16.86
C ILE A 371 -7.75 -11.65 17.17
N LYS A 372 -8.24 -12.43 16.20
CA LYS A 372 -8.25 -13.90 16.24
C LYS A 372 -7.30 -14.44 15.20
N VAL A 373 -6.46 -15.39 15.58
CA VAL A 373 -5.55 -16.07 14.66
C VAL A 373 -5.79 -17.56 14.75
N LYS A 374 -5.86 -18.21 13.58
CA LYS A 374 -5.87 -19.67 13.44
C LYS A 374 -4.83 -20.08 12.41
N CYS A 375 -3.91 -20.96 12.78
CA CYS A 375 -2.88 -21.44 11.86
C CYS A 375 -2.39 -22.84 12.25
N ILE A 376 -1.53 -23.39 11.41
CA ILE A 376 -0.75 -24.59 11.68
C ILE A 376 0.68 -24.12 11.97
N PHE A 377 1.06 -24.17 13.25
CA PHE A 377 2.41 -23.91 13.69
C PHE A 377 3.30 -25.12 13.41
N MET A 378 4.50 -24.86 12.88
CA MET A 378 5.58 -25.84 12.71
C MET A 378 5.11 -27.20 12.18
N LYS A 379 4.85 -27.27 10.86
CA LYS A 379 4.38 -28.43 10.09
C LYS A 379 2.92 -28.82 10.31
N ASN A 380 2.52 -29.21 11.53
CA ASN A 380 1.25 -29.91 11.75
C ASN A 380 0.48 -29.56 13.02
N SER A 381 0.91 -28.58 13.81
CA SER A 381 0.29 -28.30 15.11
C SER A 381 -0.69 -27.13 15.06
N PRO A 382 -2.01 -27.35 15.27
CA PRO A 382 -2.98 -26.27 15.31
C PRO A 382 -2.65 -25.27 16.43
N LEU A 383 -2.67 -23.99 16.07
CA LEU A 383 -2.52 -22.85 16.98
C LEU A 383 -3.69 -21.90 16.80
N ASP A 384 -4.45 -21.71 17.88
CA ASP A 384 -5.52 -20.71 18.01
C ASP A 384 -5.10 -19.64 19.00
N VAL A 385 -5.26 -18.36 18.64
CA VAL A 385 -4.91 -17.20 19.49
C VAL A 385 -6.04 -16.19 19.47
N ASP A 386 -6.42 -15.69 20.65
CA ASP A 386 -7.24 -14.51 20.83
C ASP A 386 -6.39 -13.42 21.48
N TRP A 387 -6.38 -12.24 20.88
CA TRP A 387 -5.62 -11.08 21.36
C TRP A 387 -6.51 -9.84 21.32
N SER A 388 -6.48 -9.05 22.39
CA SER A 388 -7.24 -7.80 22.47
C SER A 388 -6.49 -6.69 23.18
N PHE A 389 -6.82 -5.46 22.83
CA PHE A 389 -6.33 -4.25 23.50
C PHE A 389 -7.24 -3.06 23.19
N ASN A 390 -7.22 -2.05 24.06
CA ASN A 390 -7.89 -0.79 23.81
C ASN A 390 -6.92 0.25 23.23
N VAL A 391 -7.27 0.86 22.11
CA VAL A 391 -6.42 1.89 21.45
C VAL A 391 -6.20 3.11 22.36
N LEU A 392 -7.21 3.49 23.15
CA LEU A 392 -7.16 4.67 24.01
C LEU A 392 -6.49 4.41 25.37
N ASP A 393 -6.19 3.16 25.72
CA ASP A 393 -5.50 2.86 26.98
C ASP A 393 -4.05 3.35 26.96
N LYS A 394 -3.76 4.35 27.80
CA LYS A 394 -2.44 4.99 27.91
C LYS A 394 -1.39 4.12 28.58
N LYS A 395 -1.78 3.07 29.33
CA LYS A 395 -0.83 2.09 29.88
C LYS A 395 -0.34 1.09 28.83
N ASP A 396 -0.99 1.09 27.68
CA ASP A 396 -0.75 0.14 26.62
C ASP A 396 -1.06 -1.31 26.98
N SER A 397 -2.14 -1.51 27.74
CA SER A 397 -2.54 -2.84 28.19
C SER A 397 -3.11 -3.68 27.05
N PHE A 398 -2.83 -4.97 27.13
CA PHE A 398 -3.32 -5.99 26.22
C PHE A 398 -3.63 -7.29 26.98
N HIS A 399 -4.48 -8.12 26.38
CA HIS A 399 -4.79 -9.48 26.82
C HIS A 399 -4.56 -10.42 25.64
N ILE A 400 -3.75 -11.45 25.81
CA ILE A 400 -3.48 -12.45 24.78
C ILE A 400 -3.52 -13.85 25.37
N GLN A 401 -4.31 -14.71 24.75
CA GLN A 401 -4.43 -16.11 25.11
C GLN A 401 -4.31 -16.98 23.87
N GLY A 402 -3.84 -18.21 24.06
CA GLY A 402 -3.73 -19.13 22.94
C GLY A 402 -3.60 -20.58 23.37
N VAL A 403 -3.89 -21.45 22.41
CA VAL A 403 -3.81 -22.90 22.57
C VAL A 403 -3.06 -23.47 21.38
N ILE A 404 -2.00 -24.22 21.66
CA ILE A 404 -1.36 -25.10 20.69
C ILE A 404 -1.64 -26.55 21.08
N SER A 405 -2.02 -27.36 20.08
CA SER A 405 -2.38 -28.76 20.27
C SER A 405 -1.47 -29.67 19.45
N ASN A 406 -1.18 -30.87 19.98
CA ASN A 406 -0.43 -31.93 19.29
C ASN A 406 0.89 -31.43 18.68
N PHE A 407 1.70 -30.78 19.52
CA PHE A 407 2.97 -30.21 19.09
C PHE A 407 4.15 -31.14 19.33
N ASN A 408 4.69 -31.68 18.24
CA ASN A 408 5.97 -32.37 18.26
C ASN A 408 7.08 -31.33 18.43
N VAL A 409 7.63 -31.25 19.64
CA VAL A 409 8.62 -30.23 20.02
C VAL A 409 9.93 -30.39 19.21
N GLY A 410 10.17 -31.57 18.63
CA GLY A 410 11.27 -31.80 17.69
C GLY A 410 11.25 -30.87 16.47
N ALA A 411 10.07 -30.38 16.08
CA ALA A 411 9.97 -29.38 15.02
C ALA A 411 10.68 -28.06 15.38
N MET A 412 10.80 -27.71 16.67
CA MET A 412 11.57 -26.53 17.12
C MET A 412 13.05 -26.61 16.76
N GLY A 413 13.59 -27.79 16.46
CA GLY A 413 14.99 -27.94 16.05
C GLY A 413 15.38 -27.04 14.86
N GLN A 414 14.43 -26.69 13.99
CA GLN A 414 14.64 -25.74 12.88
C GLN A 414 14.96 -24.31 13.37
N PHE A 415 14.52 -23.95 14.56
CA PHE A 415 14.81 -22.66 15.19
C PHE A 415 15.90 -22.79 16.27
N SER A 416 15.70 -23.70 17.23
CA SER A 416 16.52 -23.80 18.44
C SER A 416 17.94 -24.30 18.19
N LYS A 417 18.17 -25.13 17.16
CA LYS A 417 19.51 -25.67 16.89
C LYS A 417 20.47 -24.57 16.39
N PRO A 418 20.20 -23.85 15.29
CA PRO A 418 21.09 -22.78 14.83
C PRO A 418 21.11 -21.56 15.78
N TYR A 419 20.00 -21.29 16.50
CA TYR A 419 19.87 -20.10 17.34
C TYR A 419 20.36 -20.30 18.78
N MET A 420 20.05 -21.44 19.40
CA MET A 420 20.29 -21.70 20.83
C MET A 420 21.32 -22.81 21.08
N ASN A 421 21.80 -23.51 20.04
CA ASN A 421 22.57 -24.75 20.17
C ASN A 421 21.84 -25.80 21.03
N ALA A 422 20.52 -25.91 20.88
CA ALA A 422 19.70 -26.87 21.60
C ALA A 422 18.68 -27.54 20.67
N SER A 423 18.32 -28.79 20.95
CA SER A 423 17.18 -29.47 20.34
C SER A 423 16.36 -30.18 21.40
N PHE A 424 15.10 -30.42 21.07
CA PHE A 424 14.11 -31.01 21.96
C PHE A 424 13.48 -32.20 21.27
N THR A 425 13.06 -33.20 22.04
CA THR A 425 12.17 -34.27 21.56
C THR A 425 11.02 -34.42 22.54
N GLY A 426 9.91 -35.01 22.11
CA GLY A 426 8.71 -35.18 22.93
C GLY A 426 7.51 -34.50 22.30
N ASN A 427 6.36 -34.68 22.94
CA ASN A 427 5.07 -34.21 22.44
C ASN A 427 4.39 -33.34 23.48
N PHE A 428 4.02 -32.12 23.09
CA PHE A 428 3.09 -31.28 23.84
C PHE A 428 1.69 -31.59 23.32
N ASN A 429 0.93 -32.37 24.09
CA ASN A 429 -0.46 -32.69 23.75
C ASN A 429 -1.29 -31.40 23.71
N LYS A 430 -1.11 -30.55 24.72
CA LYS A 430 -1.78 -29.26 24.80
C LYS A 430 -0.99 -28.26 25.63
N TYR A 431 -0.65 -27.13 25.04
CA TYR A 431 -0.14 -25.96 25.77
C TYR A 431 -1.13 -24.82 25.64
N ARG A 432 -1.50 -24.23 26.78
CA ARG A 432 -2.40 -23.08 26.87
C ARG A 432 -1.69 -21.97 27.63
N PHE A 433 -1.87 -20.74 27.18
CA PHE A 433 -1.40 -19.56 27.90
C PHE A 433 -2.49 -18.50 27.92
N ASP A 434 -2.49 -17.72 28.98
CA ASP A 434 -3.37 -16.56 29.17
C ASP A 434 -2.56 -15.46 29.87
N PHE A 435 -2.23 -14.41 29.12
CA PHE A 435 -1.36 -13.32 29.57
C PHE A 435 -2.03 -11.95 29.44
N TYR A 436 -1.91 -11.17 30.51
CA TYR A 436 -2.23 -9.76 30.57
C TYR A 436 -0.94 -8.98 30.67
N GLY A 437 -0.75 -7.98 29.82
CA GLY A 437 0.47 -7.19 29.85
C GLY A 437 0.25 -5.74 29.46
N ASN A 438 1.31 -4.94 29.57
CA ASN A 438 1.33 -3.54 29.19
C ASN A 438 2.75 -3.12 28.71
N ASP A 439 3.02 -1.82 28.60
CA ASP A 439 4.33 -1.32 28.13
C ASP A 439 5.52 -1.71 29.04
N ASN A 440 5.26 -2.21 30.26
CA ASN A 440 6.25 -2.50 31.29
C ASN A 440 6.31 -3.98 31.71
N ILE A 441 5.18 -4.67 31.85
CA ILE A 441 5.12 -6.00 32.48
C ILE A 441 4.07 -6.90 31.82
N SER A 442 4.30 -8.21 31.88
CA SER A 442 3.36 -9.25 31.48
C SER A 442 3.18 -10.21 32.65
N LYS A 443 1.93 -10.50 32.98
CA LYS A 443 1.52 -11.46 34.01
C LYS A 443 0.50 -12.44 33.45
N GLY A 444 0.35 -13.58 34.08
CA GLY A 444 -0.72 -14.52 33.76
C GLY A 444 -0.31 -15.95 34.07
N ASN A 445 -0.97 -16.91 33.44
CA ASN A 445 -0.72 -18.32 33.69
C ASN A 445 -0.59 -19.11 32.38
N ALA A 446 -0.01 -20.29 32.51
CA ALA A 446 0.01 -21.28 31.45
C ALA A 446 -0.21 -22.68 32.01
N SER A 447 -0.69 -23.57 31.15
CA SER A 447 -0.84 -25.00 31.42
C SER A 447 -0.21 -25.82 30.30
N LEU A 448 0.50 -26.89 30.65
CA LEU A 448 1.12 -27.81 29.70
C LEU A 448 0.79 -29.27 30.05
N ASP A 449 0.21 -29.96 29.09
CA ASP A 449 0.11 -31.40 29.01
C ASP A 449 1.13 -31.89 27.97
N TYR A 450 2.05 -32.74 28.40
CA TYR A 450 3.18 -33.19 27.61
C TYR A 450 3.74 -34.54 28.07
N ASN A 451 4.32 -35.26 27.11
CA ASN A 451 4.97 -36.55 27.31
C ASN A 451 6.34 -36.61 26.59
N ASP A 452 7.24 -37.42 27.13
CA ASP A 452 8.55 -37.79 26.57
C ASP A 452 9.47 -36.60 26.25
N LEU A 453 9.39 -35.51 27.03
CA LEU A 453 10.24 -34.35 26.80
C LEU A 453 11.70 -34.67 27.14
N LYS A 454 12.61 -34.45 26.18
CA LYS A 454 14.06 -34.53 26.39
C LYS A 454 14.75 -33.34 25.73
N VAL A 455 15.81 -32.86 26.37
CA VAL A 455 16.66 -31.77 25.90
C VAL A 455 18.01 -32.32 25.47
N LYS A 456 18.48 -31.89 24.30
CA LYS A 456 19.85 -32.12 23.82
C LYS A 456 20.54 -30.78 23.61
N LEU A 457 21.66 -30.57 24.28
CA LEU A 457 22.52 -29.40 24.13
C LEU A 457 23.71 -29.72 23.23
N TYR A 458 24.11 -28.76 22.41
CA TYR A 458 25.26 -28.87 21.50
C TYR A 458 26.40 -27.95 21.97
N LYS A 459 27.65 -28.30 21.62
CA LYS A 459 28.83 -27.50 21.99
C LYS A 459 28.84 -26.17 21.20
N LYS A 460 29.13 -25.05 21.87
CA LYS A 460 29.10 -23.71 21.25
C LYS A 460 30.06 -23.56 20.05
N GLU A 461 31.26 -24.14 20.16
CA GLU A 461 32.30 -24.08 19.11
C GLU A 461 32.20 -25.21 18.08
N LYS A 462 31.50 -26.29 18.41
CA LYS A 462 31.28 -27.48 17.55
C LYS A 462 29.81 -27.90 17.62
N PRO A 463 28.89 -27.15 16.99
CA PRO A 463 27.44 -27.36 17.11
C PRO A 463 26.94 -28.71 16.56
N GLU A 464 27.78 -29.41 15.79
CA GLU A 464 27.56 -30.79 15.36
C GLU A 464 27.78 -31.82 16.47
N LYS A 465 28.53 -31.46 17.52
CA LYS A 465 28.84 -32.36 18.66
C LYS A 465 27.93 -32.05 19.84
N GLU A 466 27.30 -33.11 20.36
CA GLU A 466 26.49 -33.03 21.56
C GLU A 466 27.34 -32.73 22.81
N ALA A 467 26.84 -31.87 23.69
CA ALA A 467 27.36 -31.62 25.01
C ALA A 467 26.78 -32.63 26.03
N ARG A 468 27.08 -33.92 25.84
CA ARG A 468 26.46 -35.07 26.53
C ARG A 468 26.31 -34.88 28.06
N LEU A 469 27.35 -34.40 28.76
CA LEU A 469 27.31 -34.17 30.21
C LEU A 469 26.32 -33.06 30.60
N LYS A 470 26.29 -31.95 29.85
CA LYS A 470 25.34 -30.85 30.09
C LYS A 470 23.91 -31.27 29.74
N SER A 471 23.71 -32.00 28.64
CA SER A 471 22.42 -32.58 28.29
C SER A 471 21.89 -33.50 29.40
N ALA A 472 22.74 -34.37 29.95
CA ALA A 472 22.36 -35.27 31.03
C ALA A 472 21.92 -34.51 32.30
N ILE A 473 22.67 -33.49 32.71
CA ILE A 473 22.30 -32.64 33.87
C ILE A 473 20.98 -31.91 33.64
N VAL A 474 20.76 -31.35 32.44
CA VAL A 474 19.48 -30.69 32.13
C VAL A 474 18.32 -31.68 32.16
N ASN A 475 18.49 -32.89 31.62
CA ASN A 475 17.43 -33.92 31.64
C ASN A 475 17.15 -34.50 33.04
N LEU A 476 18.06 -34.34 34.02
CA LEU A 476 17.76 -34.66 35.43
C LEU A 476 16.87 -33.61 36.08
N LEU A 477 16.96 -32.34 35.64
CA LEU A 477 16.20 -31.22 36.18
C LEU A 477 14.85 -31.04 35.45
N VAL A 478 14.79 -31.39 34.18
CA VAL A 478 13.59 -31.31 33.36
C VAL A 478 12.70 -32.51 33.63
N LYS A 479 11.46 -32.25 34.06
CA LYS A 479 10.43 -33.28 34.22
C LYS A 479 10.05 -33.84 32.85
N ASN A 480 10.14 -35.14 32.63
CA ASN A 480 9.90 -35.78 31.32
C ASN A 480 8.43 -35.80 30.89
N ASP A 481 7.50 -35.91 31.86
CA ASP A 481 6.05 -36.03 31.60
C ASP A 481 5.22 -35.18 32.57
N SER A 482 4.03 -34.79 32.14
CA SER A 482 3.00 -34.20 33.01
C SER A 482 2.27 -35.21 33.91
N LYS A 483 2.46 -36.52 33.69
CA LYS A 483 1.68 -37.61 34.32
C LYS A 483 0.18 -37.44 33.99
N ASP A 484 -0.73 -37.77 34.91
CA ASP A 484 -2.18 -37.75 34.66
C ASP A 484 -2.82 -36.35 34.64
N LYS A 485 -2.07 -35.27 34.96
CA LYS A 485 -2.61 -33.91 35.07
C LYS A 485 -1.70 -32.88 34.41
N ALA A 486 -2.31 -31.96 33.67
CA ALA A 486 -1.61 -30.81 33.12
C ALA A 486 -0.91 -30.02 34.24
N LYS A 487 0.34 -29.62 34.00
CA LYS A 487 1.09 -28.78 34.93
C LYS A 487 0.83 -27.31 34.63
N THR A 488 0.73 -26.51 35.67
CA THR A 488 0.43 -25.07 35.57
C THR A 488 1.55 -24.23 36.16
N ALA A 489 1.72 -23.01 35.65
CA ALA A 489 2.61 -22.02 36.26
C ALA A 489 2.10 -20.60 36.07
N ASP A 490 2.30 -19.78 37.09
CA ASP A 490 2.13 -18.33 37.01
C ASP A 490 3.41 -17.66 36.50
N VAL A 491 3.23 -16.67 35.64
CA VAL A 491 4.30 -15.94 34.96
C VAL A 491 4.20 -14.48 35.32
N GLU A 492 5.36 -13.87 35.58
CA GLU A 492 5.53 -12.43 35.70
C GLU A 492 6.89 -12.09 35.11
N ILE A 493 6.90 -11.26 34.06
CA ILE A 493 8.14 -10.83 33.41
C ILE A 493 8.11 -9.33 33.06
N GLU A 494 9.26 -8.68 33.27
CA GLU A 494 9.47 -7.31 32.82
C GLU A 494 9.76 -7.23 31.32
N ARG A 495 9.24 -6.17 30.70
CA ARG A 495 9.40 -5.89 29.29
C ARG A 495 10.73 -5.20 29.02
N ILE A 496 11.44 -5.70 28.02
CA ILE A 496 12.56 -4.99 27.40
C ILE A 496 11.97 -4.10 26.30
N GLN A 497 11.88 -2.79 26.53
CA GLN A 497 11.13 -1.86 25.68
C GLN A 497 11.78 -1.64 24.31
N GLU A 498 13.06 -1.98 24.15
CA GLU A 498 13.81 -1.95 22.89
C GLU A 498 13.50 -3.17 22.00
N LYS A 499 12.81 -4.18 22.54
CA LYS A 499 12.43 -5.40 21.80
C LYS A 499 10.94 -5.39 21.43
N SER A 500 10.60 -6.14 20.38
CA SER A 500 9.25 -6.17 19.80
C SER A 500 8.23 -6.80 20.75
N PHE A 501 6.93 -6.58 20.49
CA PHE A 501 5.84 -7.29 21.15
C PHE A 501 6.00 -8.82 21.06
N TYR A 502 6.41 -9.35 19.91
CA TYR A 502 6.61 -10.80 19.75
C TYR A 502 7.76 -11.34 20.60
N ASN A 503 8.85 -10.58 20.76
CA ASN A 503 9.91 -10.95 21.70
C ASN A 503 9.36 -11.01 23.13
N PHE A 504 8.52 -10.04 23.51
CA PHE A 504 7.89 -10.02 24.83
C PHE A 504 6.98 -11.23 25.05
N LEU A 505 6.11 -11.55 24.09
CA LEU A 505 5.25 -12.74 24.12
C LEU A 505 6.07 -14.03 24.22
N TRP A 506 7.11 -14.19 23.39
CA TRP A 506 7.99 -15.36 23.44
C TRP A 506 8.73 -15.50 24.75
N ARG A 507 9.15 -14.40 25.38
CA ARG A 507 9.73 -14.43 26.73
C ARG A 507 8.71 -14.88 27.78
N SER A 508 7.46 -14.42 27.70
CA SER A 508 6.40 -14.88 28.63
C SER A 508 6.13 -16.38 28.47
N ILE A 509 6.03 -16.87 27.23
CA ILE A 509 5.88 -18.30 26.94
C ILE A 509 7.07 -19.10 27.46
N ALA A 510 8.29 -18.66 27.16
CA ALA A 510 9.51 -19.34 27.59
C ALA A 510 9.63 -19.41 29.12
N GLU A 511 9.31 -18.33 29.83
CA GLU A 511 9.31 -18.32 31.29
C GLU A 511 8.26 -19.28 31.87
N SER A 512 7.07 -19.36 31.26
CA SER A 512 6.05 -20.32 31.67
C SER A 512 6.52 -21.77 31.50
N LEU A 513 7.15 -22.09 30.37
CA LEU A 513 7.67 -23.43 30.09
C LEU A 513 8.81 -23.76 31.06
N LYS A 514 9.70 -22.80 31.32
CA LYS A 514 10.77 -22.97 32.31
C LYS A 514 10.22 -23.35 33.68
N LYS A 515 9.23 -22.62 34.19
CA LYS A 515 8.60 -22.89 35.50
C LYS A 515 7.82 -24.21 35.57
N ILE A 516 7.25 -24.66 34.45
CA ILE A 516 6.53 -25.93 34.39
C ILE A 516 7.50 -27.12 34.37
N LEU A 517 8.57 -26.99 33.57
CA LEU A 517 9.47 -28.09 33.23
C LEU A 517 10.57 -28.30 34.26
N ILE A 518 11.03 -27.23 34.91
CA ILE A 518 12.03 -27.24 35.99
C ILE A 518 11.25 -26.98 37.27
#